data_AF-A0A917EK71-F1
#
_entry.id   AF-A0A917EK71-F1
#
_cell.length_a   1.000
_cell.length_b   1.000
_cell.length_c   1.000
_cell.angle_alpha   90.00
_cell.angle_beta   90.00
_cell.angle_gamma   90.00
#
_symmetry.space_group_name_H-M   'P 1'
#
loop_
_entity.id
_entity.type
_entity.pdbx_description
1 polymer ?
#
loop_
_entity_poly.entity_id
_entity_poly.type
_entity_poly.pdbx_seq_one_letter_code
_entity_poly.pdbx_strand_id
1 'polypeptide(L)'
;MDSSYISKKDLLMETGITYGQLYRWKRKNLIPEEWFIKKSSFTGQETYFPKEKILSRIQRIIDLKDDLSLDDIAEAFSPTLAPIKLTKEIILERNIVSEDVLSLCEPFFAMKEELSFFDILSMYVFESVLKSNEVSLAESKEMLQFLIQHHEQIEQEQLELLFIRQLGVGFWLLKKESDTVYLQPGTKKVIQLSLSRSIEVIKTKLT
;
A
#
# COMPACT_ATOMS: atom_id res chain seq x y z
N MET A 1 20.75 17.18 8.43
CA MET A 1 20.91 15.80 7.94
C MET A 1 19.52 15.28 7.66
N ASP A 2 19.20 14.94 6.42
CA ASP A 2 17.86 14.47 6.04
C ASP A 2 17.58 13.12 6.71
N SER A 3 16.86 13.14 7.83
CA SER A 3 16.44 11.95 8.59
C SER A 3 15.53 11.00 7.80
N SER A 4 15.09 11.41 6.61
CA SER A 4 14.25 10.66 5.69
C SER A 4 15.00 9.59 4.89
N TYR A 5 16.34 9.62 4.84
CA TYR A 5 17.14 8.68 4.07
C TYR A 5 18.17 7.91 4.91
N ILE A 6 18.41 6.66 4.54
CA ILE A 6 19.43 5.77 5.14
C ILE A 6 20.42 5.31 4.06
N SER A 7 21.72 5.28 4.38
CA SER A 7 22.73 4.78 3.44
C SER A 7 22.66 3.26 3.35
N LYS A 8 23.09 2.67 2.22
CA LYS A 8 23.21 1.21 2.08
C LYS A 8 24.02 0.57 3.22
N LYS A 9 25.10 1.24 3.66
CA LYS A 9 25.97 0.72 4.72
C LYS A 9 25.22 0.64 6.05
N ASP A 10 24.51 1.70 6.41
CA ASP A 10 23.76 1.76 7.66
C ASP A 10 22.55 0.83 7.62
N LEU A 11 21.88 0.71 6.48
CA LEU A 11 20.76 -0.21 6.27
C LEU A 11 21.14 -1.67 6.56
N LEU A 12 22.27 -2.13 6.02
CA LEU A 12 22.76 -3.49 6.25
C LEU A 12 23.16 -3.72 7.72
N MET A 13 23.70 -2.69 8.36
CA MET A 13 24.07 -2.75 9.78
C MET A 13 22.83 -2.80 10.69
N GLU A 14 21.82 -1.97 10.41
CA GLU A 14 20.60 -1.85 11.23
C GLU A 14 19.69 -3.08 11.08
N THR A 15 19.59 -3.65 9.88
CA THR A 15 18.69 -4.79 9.60
C THR A 15 19.35 -6.16 9.70
N GLY A 16 20.68 -6.22 9.78
CA GLY A 16 21.45 -7.48 9.84
C GLY A 16 21.44 -8.32 8.55
N ILE A 17 20.84 -7.83 7.46
CA ILE A 17 20.85 -8.56 6.18
C ILE A 17 22.19 -8.39 5.47
N THR A 18 22.55 -9.37 4.64
CA THR A 18 23.74 -9.30 3.79
C THR A 18 23.50 -8.47 2.53
N TYR A 19 24.57 -7.93 1.96
CA TYR A 19 24.54 -7.25 0.66
C TYR A 19 23.93 -8.14 -0.45
N GLY A 20 24.26 -9.45 -0.44
CA GLY A 20 23.71 -10.42 -1.40
C GLY A 20 22.19 -10.59 -1.27
N GLN A 21 21.66 -10.61 -0.04
CA GLN A 21 20.21 -10.66 0.20
C GLN A 21 19.52 -9.42 -0.35
N LEU A 22 20.01 -8.23 -0.03
CA LEU A 22 19.43 -6.96 -0.51
C LEU A 22 19.31 -6.93 -2.05
N TYR A 23 20.36 -7.36 -2.76
CA TYR A 23 20.34 -7.40 -4.22
C TYR A 23 19.53 -8.56 -4.81
N ARG A 24 19.47 -9.70 -4.12
CA ARG A 24 18.57 -10.80 -4.52
C ARG A 24 17.11 -10.36 -4.40
N TRP A 25 16.77 -9.65 -3.34
CA TRP A 25 15.43 -9.10 -3.12
C TRP A 25 15.06 -8.02 -4.14
N LYS A 26 16.00 -7.13 -4.49
CA LYS A 26 15.82 -6.21 -5.62
C LYS A 26 15.45 -6.95 -6.91
N ARG A 27 16.22 -7.98 -7.29
CA ARG A 27 16.00 -8.74 -8.54
C ARG A 27 14.68 -9.54 -8.55
N LYS A 28 14.16 -9.89 -7.38
CA LYS A 28 12.86 -10.56 -7.20
C LYS A 28 11.70 -9.55 -7.04
N ASN A 29 11.95 -8.26 -7.28
CA ASN A 29 10.96 -7.18 -7.11
C ASN A 29 10.36 -7.05 -5.69
N LEU A 30 11.04 -7.60 -4.68
CA LEU A 30 10.62 -7.48 -3.27
C LEU A 30 10.84 -6.07 -2.72
N ILE A 31 11.80 -5.34 -3.29
CA ILE A 31 12.11 -3.96 -2.97
C ILE A 31 12.08 -3.18 -4.29
N PRO A 32 11.24 -2.13 -4.40
CA PRO A 32 11.14 -1.31 -5.61
C PRO A 32 12.49 -0.73 -6.03
N GLU A 33 12.78 -0.76 -7.32
CA GLU A 33 14.06 -0.25 -7.84
C GLU A 33 14.22 1.26 -7.60
N GLU A 34 13.14 2.03 -7.67
CA GLU A 34 13.14 3.47 -7.41
C GLU A 34 13.61 3.84 -5.99
N TRP A 35 13.57 2.91 -5.03
CA TRP A 35 14.08 3.15 -3.69
C TRP A 35 15.62 3.15 -3.64
N PHE A 36 16.29 2.64 -4.67
CA PHE A 36 17.75 2.62 -4.78
C PHE A 36 18.29 3.95 -5.34
N ILE A 37 18.23 5.01 -4.54
CA ILE A 37 18.58 6.37 -4.96
C ILE A 37 20.10 6.53 -4.94
N LYS A 38 20.70 6.69 -6.11
CA LYS A 38 22.13 6.94 -6.23
C LYS A 38 22.44 8.42 -6.04
N LYS A 39 23.28 8.76 -5.07
CA LYS A 39 23.79 10.12 -4.81
C LYS A 39 25.30 10.16 -4.98
N SER A 40 25.81 11.27 -5.51
CA SER A 40 27.25 11.54 -5.55
C SER A 40 27.76 11.84 -4.15
N SER A 41 28.83 11.18 -3.74
CA SER A 41 29.55 11.31 -2.47
C SER A 41 31.01 11.69 -2.75
N PHE A 42 31.70 12.22 -1.74
CA PHE A 42 33.10 12.65 -1.84
C PHE A 42 34.04 11.51 -2.27
N THR A 43 33.70 10.26 -1.97
CA THR A 43 34.48 9.05 -2.32
C THR A 43 33.85 8.21 -3.44
N GLY A 44 32.85 8.72 -4.18
CA GLY A 44 32.24 8.00 -5.31
C GLY A 44 30.71 8.14 -5.37
N GLN A 45 30.02 7.09 -5.80
CA GLN A 45 28.56 7.05 -5.83
C GLN A 45 28.03 6.17 -4.70
N GLU A 46 27.20 6.73 -3.84
CA GLU A 46 26.55 6.02 -2.74
C GLU A 46 25.07 5.78 -3.05
N THR A 47 24.51 4.73 -2.46
CA THR A 47 23.08 4.42 -2.58
C THR A 47 22.38 4.71 -1.26
N TYR A 48 21.32 5.48 -1.35
CA TYR A 48 20.44 5.86 -0.24
C TYR A 48 19.05 5.30 -0.48
N PHE A 49 18.33 5.07 0.62
CA PHE A 49 16.98 4.52 0.63
C PHE A 49 16.06 5.39 1.49
N PRO A 50 14.76 5.51 1.17
CA PRO A 50 13.80 6.14 2.08
C PRO A 50 13.71 5.32 3.38
N LYS A 51 14.22 5.88 4.49
CA LYS A 51 14.55 5.14 5.72
C LYS A 51 13.37 4.31 6.25
N GLU A 52 12.23 4.94 6.47
CA GLU A 52 11.07 4.25 7.05
C GLU A 52 10.51 3.17 6.11
N LYS A 53 10.42 3.46 4.81
CA LYS A 53 9.89 2.52 3.80
C LYS A 53 10.76 1.26 3.70
N ILE A 54 12.08 1.45 3.60
CA ILE A 54 13.00 0.31 3.41
C ILE A 54 13.11 -0.56 4.67
N LEU A 55 13.17 0.04 5.86
CA LEU A 55 13.26 -0.70 7.11
C LEU A 55 11.99 -1.52 7.34
N SER A 56 10.81 -0.92 7.15
CA SER A 56 9.55 -1.63 7.26
C SER A 56 9.43 -2.76 6.24
N ARG A 57 9.90 -2.55 5.00
CA ARG A 57 9.90 -3.59 3.95
C ARG A 57 10.82 -4.75 4.30
N ILE A 58 12.05 -4.48 4.74
CA ILE A 58 13.01 -5.52 5.11
C ILE A 58 12.48 -6.35 6.26
N GLN A 59 11.95 -5.71 7.31
CA GLN A 59 11.36 -6.43 8.43
C GLN A 59 10.26 -7.38 7.94
N ARG A 60 9.34 -6.90 7.09
CA ARG A 60 8.27 -7.74 6.53
C ARG A 60 8.78 -8.89 5.67
N ILE A 61 9.84 -8.69 4.88
CA ILE A 61 10.46 -9.78 4.12
C ILE A 61 11.06 -10.83 5.06
N ILE A 62 11.68 -10.40 6.16
CA ILE A 62 12.25 -11.30 7.17
C ILE A 62 11.12 -12.11 7.84
N ASP A 63 10.07 -11.44 8.32
CA ASP A 63 8.95 -12.07 9.01
C ASP A 63 8.26 -13.14 8.14
N LEU A 64 8.13 -12.90 6.83
CA LEU A 64 7.49 -13.84 5.90
C LEU A 64 8.42 -14.97 5.42
N LYS A 65 9.74 -14.79 5.50
CA LYS A 65 10.72 -15.75 4.96
C LYS A 65 10.78 -17.05 5.77
N ASP A 66 10.32 -17.04 7.00
CA ASP A 66 10.30 -18.24 7.84
C ASP A 66 9.22 -19.24 7.39
N ASP A 67 8.15 -18.75 6.76
CA ASP A 67 7.01 -19.56 6.32
C ASP A 67 6.91 -19.74 4.80
N LEU A 68 7.53 -18.85 3.99
CA LEU A 68 7.30 -18.78 2.54
C LEU A 68 8.60 -18.76 1.72
N SER A 69 8.50 -19.24 0.47
CA SER A 69 9.60 -19.12 -0.49
C SER A 69 9.75 -17.67 -0.97
N LEU A 70 10.93 -17.29 -1.48
CA LEU A 70 11.14 -15.94 -2.01
C LEU A 70 10.24 -15.61 -3.21
N ASP A 71 9.75 -16.63 -3.92
CA ASP A 71 8.84 -16.43 -5.05
C ASP A 71 7.40 -16.18 -4.56
N ASP A 72 6.97 -16.89 -3.52
CA ASP A 72 5.66 -16.64 -2.89
C ASP A 72 5.62 -15.26 -2.23
N ILE A 73 6.72 -14.87 -1.58
CA ILE A 73 6.87 -13.53 -1.00
C ILE A 73 6.86 -12.46 -2.11
N ALA A 74 7.46 -12.74 -3.27
CA ALA A 74 7.42 -11.82 -4.41
C ALA A 74 6.01 -11.62 -4.95
N GLU A 75 5.22 -12.70 -5.02
CA GLU A 75 3.82 -12.60 -5.39
C GLU A 75 2.98 -11.84 -4.34
N ALA A 76 3.25 -12.05 -3.05
CA ALA A 76 2.60 -11.32 -1.97
C ALA A 76 2.91 -9.81 -2.01
N PHE A 77 4.13 -9.43 -2.43
CA PHE A 77 4.51 -8.02 -2.61
C PHE A 77 4.15 -7.44 -3.98
N SER A 78 3.63 -8.27 -4.90
CA SER A 78 3.24 -7.80 -6.22
C SER A 78 2.07 -6.82 -6.10
N PRO A 79 2.18 -5.62 -6.69
CA PRO A 79 1.12 -4.60 -6.66
C PRO A 79 -0.08 -4.97 -7.55
N THR A 80 -0.02 -6.10 -8.25
CA THR A 80 -1.11 -6.58 -9.10
C THR A 80 -2.23 -7.17 -8.26
N LEU A 81 -3.48 -6.88 -8.63
CA LEU A 81 -4.63 -7.54 -8.04
C LEU A 81 -4.55 -9.05 -8.31
N ALA A 82 -4.74 -9.88 -7.28
CA ALA A 82 -4.77 -11.31 -7.48
C ALA A 82 -6.02 -11.69 -8.27
N PRO A 83 -5.94 -12.60 -9.26
CA PRO A 83 -7.10 -13.05 -10.04
C PRO A 83 -7.95 -14.05 -9.24
N ILE A 84 -8.34 -13.66 -8.03
CA ILE A 84 -9.12 -14.47 -7.10
C ILE A 84 -10.50 -13.86 -6.92
N LYS A 85 -11.44 -14.73 -6.56
CA LYS A 85 -12.76 -14.37 -6.09
C LYS A 85 -13.03 -15.08 -4.77
N LEU A 86 -13.55 -14.36 -3.79
CA LEU A 86 -13.82 -14.89 -2.46
C LEU A 86 -15.25 -14.62 -2.05
N THR A 87 -15.80 -15.51 -1.24
CA THR A 87 -17.11 -15.32 -0.62
C THR A 87 -16.99 -14.45 0.63
N LYS A 88 -18.13 -13.91 1.09
CA LYS A 88 -18.19 -13.06 2.30
C LYS A 88 -17.67 -13.80 3.54
N GLU A 89 -17.92 -15.10 3.64
CA GLU A 89 -17.52 -15.94 4.78
C GLU A 89 -15.99 -15.99 4.91
N ILE A 90 -15.28 -16.25 3.81
CA ILE A 90 -13.82 -16.32 3.81
C ILE A 90 -13.21 -14.96 4.18
N ILE A 91 -13.79 -13.87 3.69
CA ILE A 91 -13.33 -12.50 3.96
C ILE A 91 -13.42 -12.19 5.47
N LEU A 92 -14.51 -12.62 6.12
CA LEU A 92 -14.71 -12.47 7.56
C LEU A 92 -13.78 -13.37 8.37
N GLU A 93 -13.67 -14.66 8.02
CA GLU A 93 -12.79 -15.62 8.71
C GLU A 93 -11.33 -15.17 8.70
N ARG A 94 -10.86 -14.63 7.57
CA ARG A 94 -9.51 -14.11 7.41
C ARG A 94 -9.32 -12.70 8.00
N ASN A 95 -10.35 -12.16 8.67
CA ASN A 95 -10.36 -10.82 9.27
C ASN A 95 -9.88 -9.74 8.27
N ILE A 96 -10.27 -9.85 7.00
CA ILE A 96 -9.86 -8.89 5.98
C ILE A 96 -10.64 -7.59 6.21
N VAL A 97 -11.96 -7.68 6.35
CA VAL A 97 -12.83 -6.58 6.76
C VAL A 97 -13.81 -7.02 7.83
N SER A 98 -14.33 -6.07 8.61
CA SER A 98 -15.39 -6.33 9.61
C SER A 98 -16.76 -6.55 8.97
N GLU A 99 -17.67 -7.16 9.74
CA GLU A 99 -19.07 -7.36 9.35
C GLU A 99 -19.80 -6.03 9.09
N ASP A 100 -19.59 -5.03 9.96
CA ASP A 100 -20.16 -3.68 9.79
C ASP A 100 -19.75 -3.07 8.44
N VAL A 101 -18.49 -3.24 8.04
CA VAL A 101 -17.97 -2.73 6.77
C VAL A 101 -18.59 -3.45 5.58
N LEU A 102 -18.76 -4.77 5.67
CA LEU A 102 -19.45 -5.52 4.62
C LEU A 102 -20.87 -4.98 4.42
N SER A 103 -21.64 -4.81 5.50
CA SER A 103 -22.99 -4.24 5.45
C SER A 103 -23.01 -2.83 4.86
N LEU A 104 -22.07 -1.96 5.23
CA LEU A 104 -21.96 -0.61 4.69
C LEU A 104 -21.60 -0.57 3.19
N CYS A 105 -20.88 -1.59 2.71
CA CYS A 105 -20.43 -1.70 1.33
C CYS A 105 -21.42 -2.40 0.40
N GLU A 106 -22.43 -3.13 0.92
CA GLU A 106 -23.39 -3.89 0.09
C GLU A 106 -24.04 -3.09 -1.05
N PRO A 107 -24.44 -1.80 -0.87
CA PRO A 107 -25.03 -1.02 -1.94
C PRO A 107 -24.11 -0.76 -3.13
N PHE A 108 -22.78 -0.85 -2.96
CA PHE A 108 -21.78 -0.54 -3.98
C PHE A 108 -21.37 -1.76 -4.81
N PHE A 109 -21.41 -2.94 -4.21
CA PHE A 109 -20.92 -4.18 -4.83
C PHE A 109 -22.04 -5.16 -5.21
N ALA A 110 -23.30 -4.73 -5.10
CA ALA A 110 -24.49 -5.39 -5.63
C ALA A 110 -24.58 -6.89 -5.31
N MET A 111 -24.79 -7.27 -4.04
CA MET A 111 -25.10 -8.64 -3.59
C MET A 111 -24.40 -9.77 -4.35
N LYS A 112 -23.16 -9.56 -4.78
CA LYS A 112 -22.39 -10.58 -5.48
C LYS A 112 -22.12 -11.70 -4.47
N GLU A 113 -22.40 -12.94 -4.86
CA GLU A 113 -22.01 -14.11 -4.07
C GLU A 113 -20.49 -14.20 -3.93
N GLU A 114 -19.77 -13.77 -4.97
CA GLU A 114 -18.31 -13.74 -5.04
C GLU A 114 -17.78 -12.32 -5.28
N LEU A 115 -16.88 -11.88 -4.41
CA LEU A 115 -16.20 -10.59 -4.49
C LEU A 115 -14.85 -10.74 -5.16
N SER A 116 -14.57 -9.88 -6.15
CA SER A 116 -13.26 -9.81 -6.77
C SER A 116 -12.21 -9.23 -5.82
N PHE A 117 -10.93 -9.44 -6.11
CA PHE A 117 -9.87 -8.82 -5.34
C PHE A 117 -9.97 -7.28 -5.31
N PHE A 118 -10.44 -6.65 -6.38
CA PHE A 118 -10.71 -5.22 -6.40
C PHE A 118 -11.80 -4.81 -5.39
N ASP A 119 -12.90 -5.58 -5.35
CA ASP A 119 -14.00 -5.32 -4.41
C ASP A 119 -13.48 -5.41 -2.96
N ILE A 120 -12.69 -6.45 -2.67
CA ILE A 120 -12.06 -6.68 -1.36
C ILE A 120 -11.09 -5.54 -1.01
N LEU A 121 -10.24 -5.12 -1.96
CA LEU A 121 -9.32 -4.00 -1.78
C LEU A 121 -10.08 -2.71 -1.43
N SER A 122 -11.14 -2.42 -2.17
CA SER A 122 -11.96 -1.23 -1.95
C SER A 122 -12.60 -1.23 -0.56
N MET A 123 -13.13 -2.37 -0.12
CA MET A 123 -13.68 -2.53 1.24
C MET A 123 -12.61 -2.39 2.33
N TYR A 124 -11.43 -2.98 2.12
CA TYR A 124 -10.31 -2.89 3.06
C TYR A 124 -9.81 -1.45 3.23
N VAL A 125 -9.69 -0.72 2.12
CA VAL A 125 -9.32 0.71 2.13
C VAL A 125 -10.42 1.52 2.82
N PHE A 126 -11.69 1.23 2.56
CA PHE A 126 -12.81 1.88 3.24
C PHE A 126 -12.78 1.67 4.76
N GLU A 127 -12.55 0.45 5.24
CA GLU A 127 -12.38 0.20 6.67
C GLU A 127 -11.19 0.96 7.26
N SER A 128 -10.06 0.97 6.57
CA SER A 128 -8.84 1.67 6.99
C SER A 128 -9.08 3.18 7.12
N VAL A 129 -9.82 3.77 6.18
CA VAL A 129 -10.23 5.18 6.22
C VAL A 129 -11.18 5.44 7.39
N LEU A 130 -12.20 4.60 7.62
CA LEU A 130 -13.11 4.78 8.75
C LEU A 130 -12.39 4.70 10.09
N LYS A 131 -11.47 3.74 10.25
CA LYS A 131 -10.66 3.56 11.47
C LYS A 131 -9.72 4.74 11.76
N SER A 132 -9.40 5.57 10.76
CA SER A 132 -8.64 6.80 10.99
C SER A 132 -9.39 7.80 11.88
N ASN A 133 -10.73 7.75 11.89
CA ASN A 133 -11.61 8.74 12.54
C ASN A 133 -11.41 10.19 12.05
N GLU A 134 -10.71 10.42 10.93
CA GLU A 134 -10.47 11.76 10.38
C GLU A 134 -11.44 12.14 9.26
N VAL A 135 -12.08 11.13 8.68
CA VAL A 135 -12.98 11.23 7.52
C VAL A 135 -14.37 10.74 7.91
N SER A 136 -15.39 11.46 7.47
CA SER A 136 -16.78 11.09 7.76
C SER A 136 -17.22 9.86 6.96
N LEU A 137 -18.31 9.21 7.40
CA LEU A 137 -18.90 8.11 6.65
C LEU A 137 -19.37 8.54 5.25
N ALA A 138 -19.86 9.77 5.09
CA ALA A 138 -20.31 10.29 3.80
C ALA A 138 -19.12 10.43 2.83
N GLU A 139 -18.04 11.10 3.25
CA GLU A 139 -16.82 11.23 2.45
C GLU A 139 -16.18 9.87 2.16
N SER A 140 -16.26 8.92 3.09
CA SER A 140 -15.77 7.55 2.87
C SER A 140 -16.61 6.80 1.83
N LYS A 141 -17.91 7.07 1.73
CA LYS A 141 -18.76 6.49 0.67
C LYS A 141 -18.47 7.11 -0.70
N GLU A 142 -18.19 8.41 -0.75
CA GLU A 142 -17.71 9.08 -1.97
C GLU A 142 -16.37 8.47 -2.43
N MET A 143 -15.49 8.13 -1.49
CA MET A 143 -14.24 7.42 -1.78
C MET A 143 -14.48 6.07 -2.47
N LEU A 144 -15.41 5.26 -1.97
CA LEU A 144 -15.75 3.98 -2.59
C LEU A 144 -16.22 4.16 -4.04
N GLN A 145 -17.10 5.13 -4.28
CA GLN A 145 -17.56 5.43 -5.65
C GLN A 145 -16.39 5.88 -6.53
N PHE A 146 -15.51 6.72 -5.99
CA PHE A 146 -14.34 7.21 -6.70
C PHE A 146 -13.37 6.08 -7.07
N LEU A 147 -13.12 5.12 -6.17
CA LEU A 147 -12.31 3.93 -6.48
C LEU A 147 -12.98 3.09 -7.59
N ILE A 148 -14.27 2.80 -7.47
CA ILE A 148 -15.02 2.00 -8.46
C ILE A 148 -14.96 2.64 -9.85
N GLN A 149 -15.07 3.97 -9.94
CA GLN A 149 -14.97 4.70 -11.21
C GLN A 149 -13.57 4.64 -11.84
N HIS A 150 -12.52 4.39 -11.05
CA HIS A 150 -11.13 4.34 -11.49
C HIS A 150 -10.53 2.93 -11.39
N HIS A 151 -11.38 1.91 -11.45
CA HIS A 151 -10.98 0.50 -11.39
C HIS A 151 -9.83 0.16 -12.35
N GLU A 152 -9.95 0.56 -13.62
CA GLU A 152 -8.94 0.25 -14.64
C GLU A 152 -7.57 0.86 -14.32
N GLN A 153 -7.53 2.10 -13.83
CA GLN A 153 -6.29 2.76 -13.44
C GLN A 153 -5.67 2.10 -12.21
N ILE A 154 -6.49 1.66 -11.25
CA ILE A 154 -6.03 0.95 -10.04
C ILE A 154 -5.43 -0.42 -10.40
N GLU A 155 -5.95 -1.09 -11.43
CA GLU A 155 -5.39 -2.35 -11.93
C GLU A 155 -4.06 -2.18 -12.67
N GLN A 156 -3.88 -1.07 -13.37
CA GLN A 156 -2.75 -0.85 -14.28
C GLN A 156 -1.59 -0.09 -13.64
N GLU A 157 -1.85 0.71 -12.61
CA GLU A 157 -0.88 1.64 -12.05
C GLU A 157 -0.70 1.45 -10.54
N GLN A 158 0.51 1.74 -10.04
CA GLN A 158 0.77 1.83 -8.61
C GLN A 158 0.28 3.19 -8.10
N LEU A 159 -0.88 3.19 -7.46
CA LEU A 159 -1.55 4.41 -7.03
C LEU A 159 -1.53 4.61 -5.51
N GLU A 160 -1.51 5.87 -5.13
CA GLU A 160 -1.70 6.36 -3.78
C GLU A 160 -3.01 7.15 -3.71
N LEU A 161 -3.86 6.80 -2.74
CA LEU A 161 -5.09 7.50 -2.41
C LEU A 161 -4.79 8.60 -1.38
N LEU A 162 -5.22 9.81 -1.69
CA LEU A 162 -5.10 10.97 -0.81
C LEU A 162 -6.47 11.54 -0.48
N PHE A 163 -6.63 11.96 0.78
CA PHE A 163 -7.73 12.85 1.17
C PHE A 163 -7.16 14.19 1.62
N ILE A 164 -7.62 15.26 0.99
CA ILE A 164 -7.25 16.62 1.38
C ILE A 164 -8.47 17.37 1.86
N ARG A 165 -8.27 18.30 2.80
CA ARG A 165 -9.34 19.14 3.33
C ARG A 165 -8.91 20.59 3.39
N GLN A 166 -9.80 21.47 2.95
CA GLN A 166 -9.62 22.92 3.04
C GLN A 166 -10.94 23.61 3.36
N LEU A 167 -10.93 24.47 4.37
CA LEU A 167 -12.11 25.19 4.85
C LEU A 167 -13.32 24.28 5.13
N GLY A 168 -13.05 23.04 5.58
CA GLY A 168 -14.08 22.03 5.86
C GLY A 168 -14.49 21.18 4.67
N VAL A 169 -14.12 21.54 3.44
CA VAL A 169 -14.44 20.77 2.22
C VAL A 169 -13.35 19.74 1.96
N GLY A 170 -13.76 18.49 1.80
CA GLY A 170 -12.89 17.35 1.53
C GLY A 170 -12.82 16.96 0.05
N PHE A 171 -11.69 16.45 -0.40
CA PHE A 171 -11.50 15.95 -1.76
C PHE A 171 -10.64 14.68 -1.77
N TRP A 172 -11.06 13.69 -2.54
CA TRP A 172 -10.28 12.49 -2.84
C TRP A 172 -9.45 12.68 -4.09
N LEU A 173 -8.22 12.16 -4.07
CA LEU A 173 -7.33 12.14 -5.22
C LEU A 173 -6.66 10.77 -5.33
N LEU A 174 -6.50 10.31 -6.57
CA LEU A 174 -5.58 9.23 -6.92
C LEU A 174 -4.40 9.84 -7.65
N LYS A 175 -3.19 9.41 -7.29
CA LYS A 175 -1.97 9.75 -8.00
C LYS A 175 -1.07 8.53 -8.09
N LYS A 176 -0.10 8.54 -9.00
CA LYS A 176 0.97 7.53 -8.98
C LYS A 176 1.81 7.66 -7.71
N GLU A 177 2.32 6.55 -7.20
CA GLU A 177 3.19 6.57 -6.01
C GLU A 177 4.45 7.40 -6.24
N SER A 178 4.96 7.41 -7.47
CA SER A 178 6.14 8.18 -7.90
C SER A 178 5.88 9.70 -7.98
N ASP A 179 4.63 10.11 -8.09
CA ASP A 179 4.30 11.49 -8.40
C ASP A 179 4.24 12.36 -7.14
N THR A 180 4.74 13.60 -7.28
CA THR A 180 4.70 14.60 -6.22
C THR A 180 3.48 15.49 -6.42
N VAL A 181 2.71 15.70 -5.34
CA VAL A 181 1.57 16.63 -5.32
C VAL A 181 1.90 17.82 -4.44
N TYR A 182 1.75 19.02 -4.99
CA TYR A 182 1.88 20.27 -4.27
C TYR A 182 0.49 20.80 -3.92
N LEU A 183 0.25 21.07 -2.64
CA LEU A 183 -1.02 21.58 -2.13
C LEU A 183 -0.92 23.09 -1.90
N GLN A 184 -2.02 23.80 -2.14
CA GLN A 184 -2.06 25.23 -1.87
C GLN A 184 -2.00 25.52 -0.36
N PRO A 185 -1.56 26.73 0.04
CA PRO A 185 -1.51 27.11 1.45
C PRO A 185 -2.88 26.97 2.13
N GLY A 186 -2.90 26.38 3.34
CA GLY A 186 -4.12 26.16 4.11
C GLY A 186 -4.86 24.85 3.78
N THR A 187 -4.44 24.10 2.77
CA THR A 187 -4.92 22.73 2.54
C THR A 187 -4.21 21.75 3.48
N LYS A 188 -4.99 20.91 4.17
CA LYS A 188 -4.45 19.82 4.98
C LYS A 188 -4.53 18.51 4.19
N LYS A 189 -3.44 17.75 4.18
CA LYS A 189 -3.44 16.34 3.78
C LYS A 189 -3.84 15.52 5.00
N VAL A 190 -5.01 14.89 4.94
CA VAL A 190 -5.63 14.15 6.04
C VAL A 190 -5.27 12.67 5.91
N ILE A 191 -5.64 12.06 4.77
CA ILE A 191 -5.30 10.66 4.47
C ILE A 191 -4.22 10.59 3.40
N GLN A 192 -3.29 9.66 3.57
CA GLN A 192 -2.36 9.22 2.53
C GLN A 192 -2.19 7.70 2.65
N LEU A 193 -2.63 6.97 1.64
CA LEU A 193 -2.65 5.51 1.66
C LEU A 193 -2.13 4.94 0.33
N SER A 194 -1.12 4.07 0.40
CA SER A 194 -0.62 3.30 -0.76
C SER A 194 -1.55 2.13 -1.04
N LEU A 195 -2.14 2.08 -2.24
CA LEU A 195 -2.98 0.95 -2.63
C LEU A 195 -2.15 -0.33 -2.77
N SER A 196 -0.91 -0.21 -3.28
CA SER A 196 0.01 -1.34 -3.34
C SER A 196 0.23 -1.95 -1.96
N ARG A 197 0.52 -1.14 -0.92
CA ARG A 197 0.67 -1.65 0.45
C ARG A 197 -0.59 -2.37 0.95
N SER A 198 -1.78 -1.87 0.65
CA SER A 198 -3.04 -2.53 1.01
C SER A 198 -3.21 -3.88 0.31
N ILE A 199 -2.91 -3.94 -0.99
CA ILE A 199 -2.93 -5.19 -1.77
C ILE A 199 -2.04 -6.23 -1.11
N GLU A 200 -0.82 -5.84 -0.74
CA GLU A 200 0.12 -6.77 -0.11
C GLU A 200 -0.40 -7.29 1.24
N VAL A 201 -0.99 -6.42 2.09
CA VAL A 201 -1.56 -6.83 3.39
C VAL A 201 -2.71 -7.81 3.19
N ILE A 202 -3.57 -7.57 2.21
CA ILE A 202 -4.68 -8.48 1.89
C ILE A 202 -4.12 -9.82 1.42
N LYS A 203 -3.15 -9.84 0.50
CA LYS A 203 -2.50 -11.08 0.02
C LYS A 203 -1.89 -11.90 1.17
N THR A 204 -1.24 -11.24 2.13
CA THR A 204 -0.68 -11.92 3.32
C THR A 204 -1.76 -12.56 4.19
N LYS A 205 -2.96 -11.96 4.31
CA LYS A 205 -4.08 -12.57 5.06
C LYS A 205 -4.70 -13.78 4.35
N LEU A 206 -4.52 -13.89 3.04
CA LEU A 206 -5.08 -14.94 2.21
C LEU A 206 -4.20 -16.20 2.12
N THR A 207 -2.91 -16.03 2.39
CA THR A 207 -1.95 -17.14 2.53
C THR A 207 -2.17 -17.76 3.91
#